data_AF-A0A2W0CK88-F1
#
_entry.id   AF-A0A2W0CK88-F1
#
_cell.length_a   1.000
_cell.length_b   1.000
_cell.length_c   1.000
_cell.angle_alpha   90.00
_cell.angle_beta   90.00
_cell.angle_gamma   90.00
#
_symmetry.space_group_name_H-M   'P 1'
#
loop_
_entity.id
_entity.type
_entity.pdbx_description
1 polymer ?
#
loop_
_entity_poly.entity_id
_entity_poly.type
_entity_poly.pdbx_seq_one_letter_code
_entity_poly.pdbx_strand_id
1 'polypeptide(L)'
;MQLIEMKNEYEQAKMDYGNVNSKTAKKGINEEMYKLKHKIDEEERRLNSKLKIADINGIQYEIPKSFNYDPDNKRYTYEVIDGCLYQVEKMRNDPDGSFHSHHFVWIPQAENKYVELCVRVLGGDSYGERYYLRVHYYKHPSDMSPYLTKDIRTDNYNYKPFYDYVLEKLGFKHKKDRNHTNYLDWTKKEDNVLV
;
A
#
# COMPACT_ATOMS: atom_id res chain seq x y z
N MET A 1 9.14 18.87 12.75
CA MET A 1 8.82 20.26 12.40
C MET A 1 7.31 20.38 12.37
N GLN A 2 6.76 21.26 13.19
CA GLN A 2 5.33 21.51 13.29
C GLN A 2 4.86 22.31 12.07
N LEU A 3 3.57 22.21 11.70
CA LEU A 3 3.01 22.89 10.52
C LEU A 3 3.28 24.41 10.52
N ILE A 4 3.21 25.04 11.70
CA ILE A 4 3.47 26.48 11.86
C ILE A 4 4.92 26.82 11.52
N GLU A 5 5.87 26.00 11.96
CA GLU A 5 7.30 26.17 11.64
C GLU A 5 7.53 26.06 10.13
N MET A 6 6.91 25.07 9.46
CA MET A 6 7.01 24.92 8.00
C MET A 6 6.48 26.13 7.24
N LYS A 7 5.34 26.69 7.68
CA LYS A 7 4.76 27.90 7.08
C LYS A 7 5.66 29.12 7.25
N ASN A 8 6.25 29.28 8.44
CA ASN A 8 7.18 30.37 8.70
C ASN A 8 8.44 30.25 7.85
N GLU A 9 9.01 29.05 7.71
CA GLU A 9 10.15 28.79 6.81
C GLU A 9 9.82 29.07 5.35
N TYR A 10 8.60 28.73 4.90
CA TYR A 10 8.16 29.01 3.53
C TYR A 10 8.07 30.51 3.25
N GLU A 11 7.49 31.30 4.16
CA GLU A 11 7.44 32.76 4.00
C GLU A 11 8.84 33.39 4.06
N GLN A 12 9.75 32.86 4.88
CA GLN A 12 11.15 33.28 4.87
C GLN A 12 11.84 32.99 3.53
N ALA A 13 11.71 31.77 3.00
CA ALA A 13 12.26 31.40 1.70
C ALA A 13 11.69 32.26 0.55
N LYS A 14 10.42 32.65 0.64
CA LYS A 14 9.76 33.55 -0.31
C LYS A 14 10.33 34.98 -0.25
N MET A 15 10.61 35.48 0.95
CA MET A 15 11.32 36.76 1.13
C MET A 15 12.72 36.70 0.53
N ASP A 16 13.48 35.65 0.83
CA ASP A 16 14.84 35.44 0.31
C ASP A 16 14.84 35.33 -1.22
N TYR A 17 13.87 34.64 -1.82
CA TYR A 17 13.70 34.57 -3.27
C TYR A 17 13.53 35.94 -3.92
N GLY A 18 12.79 36.85 -3.25
CA GLY A 18 12.60 38.23 -3.70
C GLY A 18 13.86 39.09 -3.58
N ASN A 19 14.69 38.82 -2.57
CA ASN A 19 15.89 39.62 -2.24
C ASN A 19 17.13 39.23 -3.05
N VAL A 20 17.17 38.04 -3.63
CA VAL A 20 18.36 37.54 -4.35
C VAL A 20 18.26 37.81 -5.85
N ASN A 21 19.31 38.40 -6.44
CA ASN A 21 19.34 38.71 -7.88
C ASN A 21 19.88 37.56 -8.75
N SER A 22 20.65 36.64 -8.17
CA SER A 22 21.27 35.53 -8.90
C SER A 22 20.23 34.50 -9.38
N LYS A 23 20.24 34.19 -10.68
CA LYS A 23 19.35 33.16 -11.27
C LYS A 23 19.54 31.79 -10.63
N THR A 24 20.78 31.41 -10.35
CA THR A 24 21.11 30.11 -9.73
C THR A 24 20.56 30.03 -8.31
N ALA A 25 20.73 31.09 -7.52
CA ALA A 25 20.21 31.14 -6.17
C ALA A 25 18.67 31.15 -6.15
N LYS A 26 18.03 31.91 -7.06
CA LYS A 26 16.57 31.86 -7.23
C LYS A 26 16.08 30.44 -7.54
N LYS A 27 16.77 29.72 -8.43
CA LYS A 27 16.41 28.34 -8.75
C LYS A 27 16.49 27.42 -7.52
N GLY A 28 17.60 27.48 -6.78
CA GLY A 28 17.77 26.68 -5.55
C GLY A 28 16.70 26.99 -4.49
N ILE A 29 16.41 28.28 -4.25
CA ILE A 29 15.38 28.69 -3.30
C ILE A 29 14.00 28.21 -3.76
N ASN A 30 13.67 28.34 -5.05
CA ASN A 30 12.39 27.89 -5.60
C ASN A 30 12.20 26.37 -5.48
N GLU A 31 13.25 25.58 -5.67
CA GLU A 31 13.21 24.13 -5.45
C GLU A 31 12.90 23.78 -3.99
N GLU A 32 13.55 24.44 -3.03
CA GLU A 32 13.27 24.24 -1.60
C GLU A 32 11.87 24.73 -1.21
N MET A 33 11.43 25.88 -1.74
CA MET A 33 10.05 26.36 -1.57
C MET A 33 9.03 25.35 -2.08
N TYR A 34 9.26 24.75 -3.25
CA TYR A 34 8.37 23.72 -3.79
C TYR A 34 8.28 22.49 -2.87
N LYS A 35 9.44 22.02 -2.37
CA LYS A 35 9.49 20.91 -1.41
C LYS A 35 8.76 21.25 -0.09
N LEU A 36 8.97 22.45 0.44
CA LEU A 36 8.32 22.94 1.66
C LEU A 36 6.80 23.05 1.46
N LYS A 37 6.36 23.63 0.34
CA LYS A 37 4.94 23.75 0.01
C LYS A 37 4.26 22.39 -0.06
N HIS A 38 4.89 21.41 -0.71
CA HIS A 38 4.38 20.04 -0.77
C HIS A 38 4.20 19.44 0.64
N LYS A 39 5.20 19.59 1.53
CA LYS A 39 5.12 19.11 2.91
C LYS A 39 4.00 19.79 3.71
N ILE A 40 3.84 21.10 3.55
CA ILE A 40 2.74 21.87 4.17
C ILE A 40 1.40 21.32 3.71
N ASP A 41 1.20 21.16 2.40
CA ASP A 41 -0.06 20.71 1.82
C ASP A 41 -0.39 19.25 2.23
N GLU A 42 0.61 18.39 2.40
CA GLU A 42 0.43 17.05 2.96
C GLU A 42 0.02 17.08 4.43
N GLU A 43 0.70 17.88 5.26
CA GLU A 43 0.41 17.96 6.69
C GLU A 43 -0.96 18.62 6.96
N GLU A 44 -1.32 19.65 6.19
CA GLU A 44 -2.67 20.23 6.24
C GLU A 44 -3.74 19.21 5.84
N ARG A 45 -3.48 18.40 4.81
CA ARG A 45 -4.38 17.31 4.42
C ARG A 45 -4.50 16.26 5.52
N ARG A 46 -3.41 15.92 6.21
CA ARG A 46 -3.41 15.00 7.36
C ARG A 46 -4.25 15.54 8.51
N LEU A 47 -4.03 16.77 8.94
CA LEU A 47 -4.76 17.38 10.06
C LEU A 47 -6.27 17.52 9.76
N ASN A 48 -6.63 17.79 8.51
CA ASN A 48 -8.03 17.93 8.08
C ASN A 48 -8.66 16.59 7.67
N SER A 49 -7.89 15.52 7.61
CA SER A 49 -8.34 14.20 7.16
C SER A 49 -9.13 13.50 8.26
N LYS A 50 -10.42 13.28 8.01
CA LYS A 50 -11.21 12.29 8.76
C LYS A 50 -11.09 10.93 8.07
N LEU A 51 -10.53 9.94 8.76
CA LEU A 51 -10.50 8.56 8.28
C LEU A 51 -11.90 7.96 8.40
N LYS A 52 -12.26 7.09 7.45
CA LYS A 52 -13.50 6.33 7.54
C LYS A 52 -13.29 5.25 8.62
N ILE A 53 -14.24 5.14 9.55
CA ILE A 53 -14.29 4.01 10.49
C ILE A 53 -15.28 3.00 9.94
N ALA A 54 -14.90 1.73 9.93
CA ALA A 54 -15.77 0.62 9.57
C ALA A 54 -15.73 -0.47 10.64
N ASP A 55 -16.84 -1.18 10.81
CA ASP A 55 -16.90 -2.40 11.61
C ASP A 55 -16.49 -3.58 10.73
N ILE A 56 -15.37 -4.21 11.07
CA ILE A 56 -14.84 -5.37 10.35
C ILE A 56 -14.67 -6.49 11.37
N ASN A 57 -15.48 -7.54 11.24
CA ASN A 57 -15.50 -8.68 12.17
C ASN A 57 -15.69 -8.29 13.65
N GLY A 58 -16.49 -7.26 13.94
CA GLY A 58 -16.74 -6.75 15.29
C GLY A 58 -15.66 -5.79 15.80
N ILE A 59 -14.69 -5.42 14.94
CA ILE A 59 -13.61 -4.49 15.27
C ILE A 59 -13.85 -3.18 14.52
N GLN A 60 -13.96 -2.07 15.28
CA GLN A 60 -13.95 -0.74 14.71
C GLN A 60 -12.54 -0.41 14.23
N TYR A 61 -12.38 -0.19 12.92
CA TYR A 61 -11.08 0.04 12.30
C TYR A 61 -11.09 1.30 11.43
N GLU A 62 -10.03 2.11 11.54
CA GLU A 62 -9.81 3.27 10.68
C GLU A 62 -9.21 2.83 9.35
N ILE A 63 -9.98 2.97 8.27
CA ILE A 63 -9.56 2.55 6.94
C ILE A 63 -8.53 3.56 6.39
N PRO A 64 -7.31 3.11 6.04
CA PRO A 64 -6.30 3.96 5.43
C PRO A 64 -6.81 4.55 4.11
N LYS A 65 -6.45 5.81 3.82
CA LYS A 65 -6.87 6.46 2.57
C LYS A 65 -6.28 5.84 1.31
N SER A 66 -5.21 5.05 1.43
CA SER A 66 -4.65 4.29 0.30
C SER A 66 -5.61 3.18 -0.19
N PHE A 67 -6.54 2.72 0.66
CA PHE A 67 -7.53 1.72 0.30
C PHE A 67 -8.69 2.41 -0.44
N ASN A 68 -8.63 2.38 -1.76
CA ASN A 68 -9.59 3.08 -2.64
C ASN A 68 -11.02 2.49 -2.64
N TYR A 69 -11.22 1.32 -2.03
CA TYR A 69 -12.51 0.65 -2.02
C TYR A 69 -13.09 0.60 -0.61
N ASP A 70 -14.40 0.75 -0.56
CA ASP A 70 -15.18 0.62 0.66
C ASP A 70 -15.23 -0.85 1.12
N PRO A 71 -15.17 -1.14 2.43
CA PRO A 71 -15.51 -2.46 2.99
C PRO A 71 -16.81 -3.09 2.45
N ASP A 72 -17.80 -2.28 2.05
CA ASP A 72 -19.05 -2.77 1.46
C ASP A 72 -18.92 -3.22 -0.02
N ASN A 73 -17.75 -3.09 -0.62
CA ASN A 73 -17.51 -3.49 -2.00
C ASN A 73 -17.49 -5.01 -2.16
N LYS A 74 -18.48 -5.56 -2.87
CA LYS A 74 -18.64 -7.00 -3.14
C LYS A 74 -17.43 -7.68 -3.81
N ARG A 75 -16.52 -6.92 -4.43
CA ARG A 75 -15.29 -7.41 -5.07
C ARG A 75 -14.22 -7.83 -4.06
N TYR A 76 -14.23 -7.25 -2.86
CA TYR A 76 -13.20 -7.48 -1.86
C TYR A 76 -13.80 -8.10 -0.60
N THR A 77 -12.94 -8.74 0.17
CA THR A 77 -13.22 -9.16 1.54
C THR A 77 -12.24 -8.44 2.46
N TYR A 78 -12.76 -7.90 3.56
CA TYR A 78 -11.97 -7.18 4.54
C TYR A 78 -11.95 -7.95 5.85
N GLU A 79 -10.78 -8.07 6.46
CA GLU A 79 -10.62 -8.68 7.78
C GLU A 79 -9.55 -7.95 8.58
N VAL A 80 -9.73 -7.89 9.90
CA VAL A 80 -8.74 -7.36 10.83
C VAL A 80 -8.21 -8.50 11.67
N ILE A 81 -6.89 -8.71 11.63
CA ILE A 81 -6.19 -9.76 12.38
C ILE A 81 -4.93 -9.14 12.96
N ASP A 82 -4.73 -9.26 14.27
CA ASP A 82 -3.57 -8.71 15.00
C ASP A 82 -3.31 -7.22 14.69
N GLY A 83 -4.39 -6.43 14.58
CA GLY A 83 -4.33 -5.00 14.26
C GLY A 83 -3.98 -4.68 12.80
N CYS A 84 -3.78 -5.67 11.95
CA CYS A 84 -3.53 -5.52 10.52
C CYS A 84 -4.83 -5.65 9.72
N LEU A 85 -5.03 -4.78 8.73
CA LEU A 85 -6.20 -4.81 7.86
C LEU A 85 -5.87 -5.50 6.55
N TYR A 86 -6.55 -6.60 6.28
CA TYR A 86 -6.42 -7.39 5.05
C TYR A 86 -7.56 -7.03 4.12
N GLN A 87 -7.24 -6.65 2.88
CA GLN A 87 -8.18 -6.52 1.76
C GLN A 87 -7.82 -7.59 0.72
N VAL A 88 -8.66 -8.61 0.61
CA VAL A 88 -8.44 -9.73 -0.31
C VAL A 88 -9.50 -9.67 -1.41
N GLU A 89 -9.05 -9.38 -2.63
CA GLU A 89 -9.87 -9.46 -3.84
C GLU A 89 -10.39 -10.89 -4.07
N LYS A 90 -11.67 -11.02 -4.45
CA LYS A 90 -12.23 -12.29 -4.92
C LYS A 90 -11.63 -12.63 -6.28
N MET A 91 -11.09 -13.84 -6.40
CA MET A 91 -10.50 -14.36 -7.65
C MET A 91 -11.50 -14.27 -8.80
N ARG A 92 -11.02 -13.81 -9.95
CA ARG A 92 -11.78 -13.72 -11.19
C ARG A 92 -10.87 -14.10 -12.35
N ASN A 93 -11.40 -14.93 -13.25
CA ASN A 93 -10.71 -15.28 -14.47
C ASN A 93 -11.02 -14.26 -15.58
N ASP A 94 -10.01 -13.97 -16.36
CA ASP A 94 -10.09 -13.32 -17.65
C ASP A 94 -10.66 -14.31 -18.70
N PRO A 95 -11.10 -13.82 -19.88
CA PRO A 95 -11.71 -14.68 -20.90
C PRO A 95 -10.82 -15.83 -21.40
N ASP A 96 -9.50 -15.71 -21.26
CA ASP A 96 -8.52 -16.75 -21.62
C ASP A 96 -8.27 -17.76 -20.50
N GLY A 97 -8.97 -17.64 -19.36
CA GLY A 97 -8.80 -18.50 -18.19
C GLY A 97 -7.65 -18.10 -17.27
N SER A 98 -6.88 -17.07 -17.62
CA SER A 98 -5.87 -16.50 -16.74
C SER A 98 -6.53 -15.66 -15.64
N PHE A 99 -5.80 -15.34 -14.58
CA PHE A 99 -6.25 -14.41 -13.55
C PHE A 99 -5.12 -13.50 -13.11
N HIS A 100 -5.49 -12.28 -12.70
CA HIS A 100 -4.58 -11.31 -12.11
C HIS A 100 -5.30 -10.50 -11.04
N SER A 101 -4.90 -10.66 -9.78
CA SER A 101 -5.50 -9.98 -8.63
C SER A 101 -4.46 -9.24 -7.78
N HIS A 102 -4.92 -8.21 -7.07
CA HIS A 102 -4.11 -7.50 -6.08
C HIS A 102 -4.79 -7.54 -4.72
N HIS A 103 -4.03 -7.98 -3.73
CA HIS A 103 -4.47 -8.06 -2.35
C HIS A 103 -3.58 -7.13 -1.52
N PHE A 104 -4.16 -6.45 -0.55
CA PHE A 104 -3.45 -5.45 0.24
C PHE A 104 -3.53 -5.77 1.71
N VAL A 105 -2.43 -5.57 2.43
CA VAL A 105 -2.37 -5.69 3.89
C VAL A 105 -1.82 -4.39 4.45
N TRP A 106 -2.61 -3.71 5.27
CA TRP A 106 -2.17 -2.56 6.04
C TRP A 106 -1.58 -3.01 7.38
N ILE A 107 -0.33 -2.66 7.62
CA ILE A 107 0.50 -3.12 8.73
C ILE A 107 1.04 -1.89 9.47
N PRO A 108 0.47 -1.54 10.63
CA PRO A 108 1.07 -0.58 11.55
C PRO A 108 2.40 -1.12 12.07
N GLN A 109 3.52 -0.42 11.85
CA GLN A 109 4.85 -0.85 12.34
C GLN A 109 5.33 -0.02 13.54
N ALA A 110 5.05 1.28 13.53
CA ALA A 110 5.36 2.22 14.60
C ALA A 110 4.43 3.45 14.49
N GLU A 111 4.47 4.34 15.48
CA GLU A 111 3.63 5.54 15.55
C GLU A 111 3.59 6.37 14.25
N ASN A 112 4.73 6.47 13.54
CA ASN A 112 4.85 7.23 12.30
C ASN A 112 5.32 6.37 11.12
N LYS A 113 5.04 5.06 11.17
CA LYS A 113 5.47 4.12 10.13
C LYS A 113 4.41 3.07 9.88
N TYR A 114 3.83 3.15 8.70
CA TYR A 114 2.81 2.24 8.23
C TYR A 114 3.23 1.64 6.90
N VAL A 115 2.80 0.40 6.68
CA VAL A 115 3.11 -0.36 5.48
C VAL A 115 1.82 -0.84 4.85
N GLU A 116 1.68 -0.62 3.55
CA GLU A 116 0.74 -1.36 2.71
C GLU A 116 1.54 -2.39 1.91
N LEU A 117 1.36 -3.67 2.24
CA LEU A 117 1.92 -4.79 1.49
C LEU A 117 0.92 -5.17 0.40
N CYS A 118 1.31 -5.00 -0.86
CA CYS A 118 0.61 -5.52 -2.01
C CYS A 118 1.13 -6.94 -2.33
N VAL A 119 0.23 -7.91 -2.25
CA VAL A 119 0.42 -9.28 -2.73
C VAL A 119 -0.30 -9.38 -4.07
N ARG A 120 0.46 -9.37 -5.16
CA ARG A 120 -0.07 -9.57 -6.50
C ARG A 120 -0.05 -11.05 -6.81
N VAL A 121 -1.19 -11.63 -7.20
CA VAL A 121 -1.27 -13.04 -7.61
C VAL A 121 -1.67 -13.10 -9.08
N LEU A 122 -1.07 -14.03 -9.81
CA LEU A 122 -1.32 -14.28 -11.22
C LEU A 122 -1.22 -15.78 -11.52
N GLY A 123 -1.96 -16.26 -12.51
CA GLY A 123 -1.94 -17.66 -12.90
C GLY A 123 -2.99 -17.97 -13.96
N GLY A 124 -3.28 -19.27 -14.14
CA GLY A 124 -4.16 -19.75 -15.22
C GLY A 124 -3.55 -19.62 -16.62
N ASP A 125 -2.30 -19.17 -16.72
CA ASP A 125 -1.52 -19.07 -17.95
C ASP A 125 -0.48 -20.22 -18.07
N SER A 126 0.25 -20.26 -19.18
CA SER A 126 1.26 -21.28 -19.46
C SER A 126 2.47 -21.26 -18.52
N TYR A 127 2.59 -20.24 -17.68
CA TYR A 127 3.71 -20.07 -16.77
C TYR A 127 3.36 -20.43 -15.31
N GLY A 128 2.11 -20.83 -15.07
CA GLY A 128 1.63 -21.30 -13.76
C GLY A 128 1.36 -20.20 -12.74
N GLU A 129 0.91 -20.62 -11.56
CA GLU A 129 0.51 -19.75 -10.47
C GLU A 129 1.72 -19.14 -9.76
N ARG A 130 1.71 -17.82 -9.64
CA ARG A 130 2.82 -17.01 -9.14
C ARG A 130 2.30 -15.86 -8.31
N TYR A 131 3.16 -15.36 -7.42
CA TYR A 131 2.91 -14.09 -6.73
C TYR A 131 4.12 -13.15 -6.79
N TYR A 132 3.85 -11.86 -6.64
CA TYR A 132 4.85 -10.83 -6.47
C TYR A 132 4.48 -9.94 -5.30
N LEU A 133 5.49 -9.37 -4.66
CA LEU A 133 5.31 -8.56 -3.47
C LEU A 133 5.84 -7.15 -3.71
N ARG A 134 5.04 -6.17 -3.31
CA ARG A 134 5.42 -4.76 -3.28
C ARG A 134 5.01 -4.15 -1.97
N VAL A 135 5.83 -3.26 -1.43
CA VAL A 135 5.55 -2.53 -0.21
C VAL A 135 5.50 -1.04 -0.50
N HIS A 136 4.46 -0.40 0.00
CA HIS A 136 4.29 1.03 0.06
C HIS A 136 4.42 1.49 1.52
N TYR A 137 5.27 2.48 1.78
CA TYR A 137 5.50 3.02 3.12
C TYR A 137 4.82 4.38 3.27
N TYR A 138 4.09 4.54 4.38
CA TYR A 138 3.35 5.74 4.72
C TYR A 138 3.78 6.24 6.09
N LYS A 139 3.71 7.55 6.30
CA LYS A 139 3.98 8.13 7.63
C LYS A 139 2.70 8.14 8.48
N HIS A 140 1.54 8.17 7.84
CA HIS A 140 0.24 8.18 8.50
C HIS A 140 -0.85 7.51 7.62
N PRO A 141 -1.92 6.91 8.18
CA PRO A 141 -2.99 6.28 7.40
C PRO A 141 -3.81 7.25 6.54
N SER A 142 -3.75 8.55 6.83
CA SER A 142 -4.38 9.60 6.02
C SER A 142 -3.61 9.99 4.77
N ASP A 143 -2.37 9.54 4.64
CA ASP A 143 -1.51 9.92 3.53
C ASP A 143 -2.05 9.29 2.24
N MET A 144 -2.31 10.10 1.22
CA MET A 144 -2.83 9.63 -0.08
C MET A 144 -1.76 8.94 -0.93
N SER A 145 -0.48 9.12 -0.59
CA SER A 145 0.63 8.64 -1.39
C SER A 145 1.76 8.16 -0.49
N PRO A 146 2.43 7.05 -0.83
CA PRO A 146 3.54 6.56 -0.05
C PRO A 146 4.77 7.43 -0.23
N TYR A 147 5.54 7.63 0.84
CA TYR A 147 6.84 8.31 0.74
C TYR A 147 7.94 7.40 0.16
N LEU A 148 7.69 6.09 0.12
CA LEU A 148 8.61 5.10 -0.45
C LEU A 148 7.84 3.90 -0.97
N THR A 149 8.18 3.44 -2.17
CA THR A 149 7.68 2.18 -2.75
C THR A 149 8.86 1.27 -3.07
N LYS A 150 8.75 -0.01 -2.72
CA LYS A 150 9.80 -1.01 -3.00
C LYS A 150 9.17 -2.34 -3.40
N ASP A 151 9.62 -2.92 -4.50
CA ASP A 151 9.40 -4.34 -4.75
C ASP A 151 10.26 -5.14 -3.77
N ILE A 152 9.69 -6.17 -3.17
CA ILE A 152 10.39 -7.02 -2.18
C ILE A 152 10.47 -8.45 -2.71
N ARG A 153 11.55 -9.14 -2.33
CA ARG A 153 11.72 -10.55 -2.68
C ARG A 153 10.62 -11.39 -2.02
N THR A 154 10.21 -12.46 -2.69
CA THR A 154 9.18 -13.40 -2.23
C THR A 154 9.66 -14.31 -1.09
N ASP A 155 10.95 -14.28 -0.74
CA ASP A 155 11.54 -14.96 0.44
C ASP A 155 11.69 -14.02 1.66
N ASN A 156 11.01 -12.87 1.67
CA ASN A 156 11.12 -11.90 2.75
C ASN A 156 10.40 -12.35 4.03
N TYR A 157 11.18 -12.84 5.00
CA TYR A 157 10.70 -13.33 6.29
C TYR A 157 9.88 -12.31 7.10
N ASN A 158 10.18 -11.01 7.00
CA ASN A 158 9.47 -10.00 7.77
C ASN A 158 8.01 -9.86 7.32
N TYR A 159 7.74 -10.11 6.03
CA TYR A 159 6.40 -10.02 5.47
C TYR A 159 5.71 -11.38 5.29
N LYS A 160 6.44 -12.47 5.54
CA LYS A 160 5.98 -13.85 5.35
C LYS A 160 4.66 -14.17 6.03
N PRO A 161 4.44 -13.84 7.32
CA PRO A 161 3.16 -14.15 7.96
C PRO A 161 1.96 -13.51 7.25
N PHE A 162 2.14 -12.30 6.70
CA PHE A 162 1.05 -11.54 6.06
C PHE A 162 0.73 -12.07 4.67
N TYR A 163 1.73 -12.32 3.83
CA TYR A 163 1.46 -12.84 2.49
C TYR A 163 1.09 -14.32 2.51
N ASP A 164 1.60 -15.11 3.45
CA ASP A 164 1.16 -16.50 3.62
C ASP A 164 -0.33 -16.58 3.93
N TYR A 165 -0.81 -15.73 4.85
CA TYR A 165 -2.21 -15.65 5.19
C TYR A 165 -3.09 -15.31 3.97
N VAL A 166 -2.67 -14.32 3.16
CA VAL A 166 -3.37 -13.97 1.91
C VAL A 166 -3.40 -15.15 0.94
N LEU A 167 -2.26 -15.83 0.73
CA LEU A 167 -2.16 -16.96 -0.19
C LEU A 167 -3.01 -18.14 0.26
N GLU A 168 -2.99 -18.49 1.54
CA GLU A 168 -3.81 -19.56 2.12
C GLU A 168 -5.30 -19.27 1.93
N LYS A 169 -5.71 -18.03 2.17
CA LYS A 169 -7.10 -17.59 1.99
C LYS A 169 -7.58 -17.68 0.54
N LEU A 170 -6.67 -17.54 -0.41
CA LEU A 170 -6.94 -17.72 -1.84
C LEU A 170 -6.90 -19.19 -2.28
N GLY A 171 -6.56 -20.12 -1.39
CA GLY A 171 -6.43 -21.54 -1.72
C GLY A 171 -5.08 -21.90 -2.35
N PHE A 172 -4.03 -21.12 -2.07
CA PHE A 172 -2.67 -21.40 -2.53
C PHE A 172 -1.77 -21.91 -1.41
N LYS A 173 -0.74 -22.65 -1.82
CA LYS A 173 0.46 -22.97 -1.03
C LYS A 173 1.70 -22.67 -1.85
N HIS A 174 2.81 -22.44 -1.18
CA HIS A 174 4.11 -22.32 -1.85
C HIS A 174 4.49 -23.62 -2.54
N LYS A 175 4.83 -23.53 -3.82
CA LYS A 175 5.46 -24.63 -4.55
C LYS A 175 6.92 -24.74 -4.11
N LYS A 176 7.34 -25.94 -3.72
CA LYS A 176 8.73 -26.18 -3.30
C LYS A 176 9.65 -26.18 -4.54
N ASP A 177 10.23 -25.03 -4.86
CA ASP A 177 11.25 -24.87 -5.88
C ASP A 177 12.42 -24.03 -5.32
N ARG A 178 13.66 -24.49 -5.51
CA ARG A 178 14.87 -23.80 -5.05
C ARG A 178 15.23 -22.58 -5.89
N ASN A 179 14.76 -22.52 -7.13
CA ASN A 179 15.06 -21.47 -8.08
C ASN A 179 13.91 -20.46 -8.23
N HIS A 180 12.68 -20.85 -7.86
CA HIS A 180 11.47 -20.04 -8.03
C HIS A 180 10.70 -19.91 -6.72
N THR A 181 11.10 -18.95 -5.89
CA THR A 181 10.48 -18.67 -4.58
C THR A 181 9.08 -18.05 -4.70
N ASN A 182 8.64 -17.70 -5.90
CA ASN A 182 7.38 -17.05 -6.19
C ASN A 182 6.30 -17.99 -6.74
N TYR A 183 6.59 -19.28 -6.95
CA TYR A 183 5.64 -20.22 -7.53
C TYR A 183 4.68 -20.76 -6.48
N LEU A 184 3.43 -20.98 -6.89
CA LEU A 184 2.33 -21.47 -6.06
C LEU A 184 1.78 -22.77 -6.63
N ASP A 185 1.15 -23.55 -5.75
CA ASP A 185 0.26 -24.66 -6.12
C ASP A 185 -1.09 -24.44 -5.42
N TRP A 186 -2.16 -24.94 -6.01
CA TRP A 186 -3.47 -25.00 -5.35
C TRP A 186 -3.42 -25.95 -4.13
N THR A 187 -4.02 -25.56 -3.00
CA THR A 187 -4.15 -26.41 -1.81
C THR A 187 -5.26 -27.44 -1.94
N LYS A 188 -6.34 -27.10 -2.66
CA LYS A 188 -7.37 -28.04 -3.08
C LYS A 188 -7.50 -27.99 -4.60
N LYS A 189 -7.38 -29.15 -5.25
CA LYS A 189 -7.56 -29.29 -6.69
C LYS A 189 -9.04 -29.41 -7.10
N GLU A 190 -9.97 -29.23 -6.15
CA GLU A 190 -11.37 -29.58 -6.32
C GLU A 190 -12.20 -28.39 -6.83
N ASP A 191 -12.71 -28.58 -8.05
CA ASP A 191 -13.90 -27.99 -8.66
C ASP A 191 -13.93 -26.49 -9.01
N ASN A 192 -12.91 -26.00 -9.72
CA ASN A 192 -13.11 -24.85 -10.64
C ASN A 192 -13.68 -25.29 -12.00
N VAL A 193 -14.66 -26.20 -11.97
CA VAL A 193 -15.69 -26.28 -13.00
C VAL A 193 -16.93 -25.62 -12.38
N LEU A 194 -16.95 -24.30 -12.37
CA LEU A 194 -18.19 -23.56 -12.24
C LEU A 194 -18.53 -23.00 -13.62
N VAL A 195 -19.58 -23.62 -14.17
CA VAL A 195 -20.30 -23.32 -15.41
C VAL A 195 -20.62 -21.83 -15.52
#